data_AF-A6I6D4-F1
#
_entry.id   AF-A6I6D4-F1
#
_cell.length_a   1.000
_cell.length_b   1.000
_cell.length_c   1.000
_cell.angle_alpha   90.00
_cell.angle_beta   90.00
_cell.angle_gamma   90.00
#
_symmetry.space_group_name_H-M   'P 1'
#
loop_
_entity.id
_entity.type
_entity.pdbx_description
1 polymer ?
#
loop_
_entity_poly.entity_id
_entity_poly.type
_entity_poly.pdbx_seq_one_letter_code
_entity_poly.pdbx_strand_id
1 'polypeptide(L)'
;MAPAVDRKGYWGPTTSTLDWCEENYVVTLFVAEFWNTVSNLIMIIPPIFGAIQGFRDRLEKRYIAAYVALTVVGMGSWCFHMTLKYEMQLLDELPMIYSCCIFVYCMFECFKTKSSINYHLLFTLVLFSLIVTTIYLKVKEPIFHQVMYGMLVFALVLRSIYIVTCVSPESCLY
;
A
#
# COMPACT_ATOMS: atom_id res chain seq x y z
N MET A 1 0.49 -16.06 -33.57
CA MET A 1 0.49 -16.88 -32.34
C MET A 1 -0.96 -17.04 -31.92
N ALA A 2 -1.43 -18.25 -31.64
CA ALA A 2 -2.77 -18.42 -31.08
C ALA A 2 -2.81 -17.70 -29.72
N PRO A 3 -3.90 -17.02 -29.34
CA PRO A 3 -4.00 -16.41 -28.02
C PRO A 3 -3.86 -17.51 -26.97
N ALA A 4 -3.06 -17.25 -25.93
CA ALA A 4 -2.98 -18.13 -24.78
C ALA A 4 -4.40 -18.23 -24.21
N VAL A 5 -5.00 -19.41 -24.31
CA VAL A 5 -6.31 -19.67 -23.73
C VAL A 5 -6.11 -19.66 -22.22
N ASP A 6 -6.73 -18.70 -21.52
CA ASP A 6 -6.76 -18.67 -20.06
C ASP A 6 -7.15 -20.05 -19.55
N ARG A 7 -6.24 -20.66 -18.78
CA ARG A 7 -6.50 -21.97 -18.20
C ARG A 7 -7.58 -21.82 -17.14
N LYS A 8 -8.50 -22.79 -17.09
CA LYS A 8 -9.53 -22.83 -16.06
C LYS A 8 -8.88 -23.08 -14.69
N GLY A 9 -8.62 -22.00 -13.96
CA GLY A 9 -7.99 -22.03 -12.64
C GLY A 9 -8.92 -22.39 -11.49
N TYR A 10 -8.31 -22.65 -10.32
CA TYR A 10 -8.99 -23.10 -9.11
C TYR A 10 -10.01 -22.10 -8.56
N TRP A 11 -9.71 -20.80 -8.60
CA TRP A 11 -10.55 -19.75 -7.99
C TRP A 11 -11.76 -19.34 -8.85
N GLY A 12 -11.98 -19.97 -10.00
CA GLY A 12 -13.06 -19.62 -10.93
C GLY A 12 -12.72 -18.41 -11.82
N PRO A 13 -13.72 -17.79 -12.48
CA PRO A 13 -13.48 -16.74 -13.48
C PRO A 13 -13.00 -15.43 -12.85
N THR A 14 -12.18 -14.67 -13.57
CA THR A 14 -11.73 -13.33 -13.18
C THR A 14 -12.92 -12.38 -13.00
N THR A 15 -13.00 -11.69 -11.86
CA THR A 15 -14.05 -10.69 -11.58
C THR A 15 -13.50 -9.31 -11.28
N SER A 16 -12.17 -9.18 -11.16
CA SER A 16 -11.49 -7.90 -11.03
C SER A 16 -11.73 -6.99 -12.24
N THR A 17 -11.58 -5.69 -12.01
CA THR A 17 -11.70 -4.66 -13.06
C THR A 17 -10.47 -4.61 -13.97
N LEU A 18 -9.36 -5.20 -13.52
CA LEU A 18 -8.12 -5.31 -14.28
C LEU A 18 -7.51 -6.72 -14.14
N ASP A 19 -6.80 -7.12 -15.18
CA ASP A 19 -6.01 -8.35 -15.32
C ASP A 19 -4.65 -7.93 -15.89
N TRP A 20 -3.55 -8.41 -15.33
CA TRP A 20 -2.22 -7.94 -15.71
C TRP A 20 -1.69 -8.72 -16.91
N CYS A 21 -0.46 -8.39 -17.33
CA CYS A 21 0.15 -8.99 -18.50
C CYS A 21 0.61 -10.45 -18.28
N GLU A 22 0.74 -10.90 -17.02
CA GLU A 22 1.18 -12.27 -16.72
C GLU A 22 0.06 -13.26 -17.04
N GLU A 23 0.37 -14.36 -17.74
CA GLU A 23 -0.65 -15.32 -18.14
C GLU A 23 -1.22 -16.13 -16.97
N ASN A 24 -2.56 -16.19 -16.92
CA ASN A 24 -3.30 -16.81 -15.82
C ASN A 24 -3.09 -18.33 -15.73
N TYR A 25 -2.73 -18.78 -14.53
CA TYR A 25 -2.56 -20.18 -14.12
C TYR A 25 -1.54 -20.96 -14.96
N VAL A 26 -0.53 -20.29 -15.52
CA VAL A 26 0.50 -20.93 -16.36
C VAL A 26 1.45 -21.81 -15.53
N VAL A 27 1.89 -21.34 -14.36
CA VAL A 27 2.82 -22.08 -13.49
C VAL A 27 2.08 -23.12 -12.63
N THR A 28 0.91 -22.77 -12.09
CA THR A 28 0.09 -23.64 -11.23
C THR A 28 -1.39 -23.29 -11.35
N LEU A 29 -2.27 -24.26 -11.14
CA LEU A 29 -3.73 -24.05 -11.18
C LEU A 29 -4.28 -23.34 -9.92
N PHE A 30 -3.47 -23.18 -8.87
CA PHE A 30 -3.89 -22.59 -7.59
C PHE A 30 -3.61 -21.08 -7.47
N VAL A 31 -2.73 -20.53 -8.30
CA VAL A 31 -2.29 -19.13 -8.28
C VAL A 31 -2.40 -18.59 -9.71
N ALA A 32 -3.21 -17.55 -9.92
CA ALA A 32 -3.46 -16.99 -11.24
C ALA A 32 -2.19 -16.39 -11.86
N GLU A 33 -1.65 -15.33 -11.27
CA GLU A 33 -0.42 -14.68 -11.75
C GLU A 33 0.72 -15.03 -10.79
N PHE A 34 1.50 -16.08 -11.11
CA PHE A 34 2.43 -16.68 -10.15
C PHE A 34 3.54 -15.74 -9.71
N TRP A 35 4.21 -15.08 -10.66
CA TRP A 35 5.34 -14.20 -10.38
C TRP A 35 4.88 -12.88 -9.74
N ASN A 36 3.77 -12.31 -10.20
CA ASN A 36 3.13 -11.17 -9.55
C ASN A 36 2.75 -11.53 -8.11
N THR A 37 2.25 -12.74 -7.85
CA THR A 37 1.90 -13.18 -6.49
C THR A 37 3.12 -13.34 -5.59
N VAL A 38 4.12 -14.16 -5.96
CA VAL A 38 5.25 -14.48 -5.06
C VAL A 38 6.19 -13.30 -4.84
N SER A 39 6.25 -12.35 -5.77
CA SER A 39 7.06 -11.14 -5.62
C SER A 39 6.63 -10.32 -4.38
N ASN A 40 5.38 -10.42 -3.95
CA ASN A 40 4.86 -9.73 -2.77
C ASN A 40 5.48 -10.17 -1.43
N LEU A 41 6.21 -11.28 -1.39
CA LEU A 41 6.94 -11.74 -0.19
C LEU A 41 7.86 -10.66 0.38
N ILE A 42 8.48 -9.84 -0.48
CA ILE A 42 9.34 -8.73 -0.04
C ILE A 42 8.58 -7.56 0.59
N MET A 43 7.28 -7.44 0.36
CA MET A 43 6.41 -6.46 1.01
C MET A 43 5.72 -7.02 2.26
N ILE A 44 5.87 -8.33 2.54
CA ILE A 44 5.30 -8.98 3.72
C ILE A 44 6.38 -9.27 4.76
N ILE A 45 7.42 -10.00 4.38
CA ILE A 45 8.39 -10.54 5.34
C ILE A 45 9.23 -9.41 5.98
N PRO A 46 9.97 -8.56 5.24
CA PRO A 46 10.77 -7.51 5.84
C PRO A 46 9.95 -6.52 6.70
N PRO A 47 8.77 -6.03 6.27
CA PRO A 47 7.98 -5.13 7.11
C PRO A 47 7.46 -5.76 8.41
N ILE A 48 7.14 -7.06 8.42
CA ILE A 48 6.83 -7.78 9.68
C ILE A 48 8.01 -7.73 10.64
N PHE A 49 9.23 -8.04 10.15
CA PHE A 49 10.44 -7.93 10.98
C PHE A 49 10.66 -6.49 11.47
N GLY A 50 10.44 -5.50 10.60
CA GLY A 50 10.51 -4.08 10.96
C GLY A 50 9.52 -3.68 12.05
N ALA A 51 8.28 -4.17 12.00
CA ALA A 51 7.27 -3.93 13.03
C ALA A 51 7.67 -4.57 14.37
N ILE A 52 8.15 -5.83 14.36
CA ILE A 52 8.61 -6.54 15.56
C ILE A 52 9.81 -5.81 16.18
N GLN A 53 10.78 -5.43 15.36
CA GLN A 53 11.96 -4.69 15.81
C GLN A 53 11.57 -3.33 16.38
N GLY A 54 10.73 -2.56 15.68
CA GLY A 54 10.26 -1.26 16.14
C GLY A 54 9.48 -1.33 17.46
N PHE A 55 8.72 -2.41 17.68
CA PHE A 55 8.08 -2.66 18.97
C PHE A 55 9.10 -2.93 20.08
N ARG A 56 10.11 -3.78 19.83
CA ARG A 56 11.19 -4.08 20.79
C ARG A 56 12.01 -2.84 21.16
N ASP A 57 12.29 -2.00 20.18
CA ASP A 57 13.06 -0.76 20.34
C ASP A 57 12.22 0.40 20.89
N ARG A 58 10.93 0.16 21.20
CA ARG A 58 9.99 1.16 21.73
C ARG A 58 9.89 2.40 20.86
N LEU A 59 9.89 2.20 19.53
CA LEU A 59 9.62 3.26 18.58
C LEU A 59 8.19 3.79 18.75
N GLU A 60 7.97 5.01 18.27
CA GLU A 60 6.63 5.58 18.29
C GLU A 60 5.65 4.73 17.47
N LYS A 61 4.42 4.61 17.97
CA LYS A 61 3.38 3.75 17.38
C LYS A 61 3.12 4.02 15.89
N ARG A 62 3.31 5.27 15.44
CA ARG A 62 3.15 5.67 14.03
C ARG A 62 4.12 4.94 13.09
N TYR A 63 5.35 4.67 13.53
CA TYR A 63 6.34 3.95 12.73
C TYR A 63 6.07 2.44 12.73
N ILE A 64 5.58 1.89 13.83
CA ILE A 64 5.12 0.49 13.87
C ILE A 64 3.91 0.31 12.95
N ALA A 65 2.95 1.24 13.00
CA ALA A 65 1.79 1.25 12.12
C ALA A 65 2.17 1.34 10.63
N ALA A 66 3.21 2.10 10.29
CA ALA A 66 3.74 2.18 8.93
C ALA A 66 4.22 0.81 8.40
N TYR A 67 4.99 0.06 9.20
CA TYR A 67 5.43 -1.29 8.84
C TYR A 67 4.26 -2.29 8.71
N VAL A 68 3.31 -2.24 9.65
CA VAL A 68 2.12 -3.09 9.59
C VAL A 68 1.30 -2.75 8.35
N ALA A 69 1.09 -1.47 8.04
CA ALA A 69 0.34 -1.04 6.88
C ALA A 69 0.96 -1.55 5.57
N LEU A 70 2.29 -1.49 5.42
CA LEU A 70 2.99 -2.05 4.27
C LEU A 70 2.81 -3.57 4.16
N THR A 71 2.82 -4.28 5.29
CA THR A 71 2.53 -5.72 5.34
C THR A 71 1.12 -6.00 4.79
N VAL A 72 0.12 -5.19 5.19
CA VAL A 72 -1.25 -5.33 4.70
C VAL A 72 -1.33 -5.09 3.18
N VAL A 73 -0.60 -4.11 2.63
CA VAL A 73 -0.50 -3.92 1.17
C VAL A 73 0.04 -5.19 0.50
N GLY A 74 1.18 -5.72 0.97
CA GLY A 74 1.76 -6.93 0.39
C GLY A 74 0.85 -8.16 0.47
N MET A 75 0.13 -8.34 1.59
CA MET A 75 -0.84 -9.42 1.74
C MET A 75 -2.06 -9.24 0.82
N GLY A 76 -2.55 -8.01 0.68
CA GLY A 76 -3.63 -7.67 -0.25
C GLY A 76 -3.25 -7.98 -1.68
N SER A 77 -2.09 -7.50 -2.12
CA SER A 77 -1.54 -7.75 -3.45
C SER A 77 -1.34 -9.25 -3.72
N TRP A 78 -0.80 -10.00 -2.76
CA TRP A 78 -0.71 -11.46 -2.89
C TRP A 78 -2.09 -12.08 -3.13
N CYS A 79 -3.07 -11.75 -2.29
CA CYS A 79 -4.43 -12.29 -2.42
C CYS A 79 -5.08 -11.89 -3.76
N PHE A 80 -4.85 -10.67 -4.24
CA PHE A 80 -5.36 -10.20 -5.52
C PHE A 80 -4.76 -10.98 -6.69
N HIS A 81 -3.44 -10.99 -6.84
CA HIS A 81 -2.77 -11.68 -7.95
C HIS A 81 -2.95 -13.21 -7.92
N MET A 82 -3.21 -13.78 -6.74
CA MET A 82 -3.52 -15.20 -6.61
C MET A 82 -4.91 -15.55 -7.15
N THR A 83 -5.89 -14.64 -7.03
CA THR A 83 -7.32 -14.97 -7.22
C THR A 83 -8.03 -14.19 -8.32
N LEU A 84 -7.54 -13.01 -8.68
CA LEU A 84 -8.12 -12.04 -9.61
C LEU A 84 -9.61 -11.74 -9.34
N LYS A 85 -9.94 -11.60 -8.05
CA LYS A 85 -11.27 -11.24 -7.57
C LYS A 85 -11.36 -9.78 -7.21
N TYR A 86 -12.48 -9.16 -7.52
CA TYR A 86 -12.74 -7.76 -7.18
C TYR A 86 -12.60 -7.48 -5.67
N GLU A 87 -13.04 -8.41 -4.82
CA GLU A 87 -12.93 -8.29 -3.37
C GLU A 87 -11.47 -8.25 -2.90
N MET A 88 -10.60 -9.03 -3.54
CA MET A 88 -9.16 -9.05 -3.24
C MET A 88 -8.44 -7.87 -3.90
N GLN A 89 -8.91 -7.40 -5.05
CA GLN A 89 -8.44 -6.16 -5.67
C GLN A 89 -8.62 -4.97 -4.72
N LEU A 90 -9.78 -4.87 -4.05
CA LEU A 90 -10.00 -3.84 -3.03
C LEU A 90 -9.05 -4.00 -1.83
N LEU A 91 -8.72 -5.24 -1.45
CA LEU A 91 -7.77 -5.53 -0.37
C LEU A 91 -6.32 -5.18 -0.75
N ASP A 92 -5.99 -5.12 -2.03
CA ASP A 92 -4.70 -4.62 -2.51
C ASP A 92 -4.69 -3.09 -2.58
N GLU A 93 -5.61 -2.52 -3.36
CA GLU A 93 -5.56 -1.11 -3.75
C GLU A 93 -5.94 -0.15 -2.60
N LEU A 94 -6.94 -0.46 -1.77
CA LEU A 94 -7.36 0.46 -0.71
C LEU A 94 -6.29 0.61 0.39
N PRO A 95 -5.63 -0.47 0.88
CA PRO A 95 -4.51 -0.33 1.80
C PRO A 95 -3.33 0.49 1.26
N MET A 96 -3.13 0.59 -0.06
CA MET A 96 -2.11 1.50 -0.62
C MET A 96 -2.40 2.96 -0.24
N ILE A 97 -3.68 3.40 -0.29
CA ILE A 97 -4.08 4.75 0.11
C ILE A 97 -3.88 4.93 1.62
N TYR A 98 -4.33 3.96 2.43
CA TYR A 98 -4.26 4.06 3.89
C TYR A 98 -2.81 4.07 4.40
N SER A 99 -1.96 3.19 3.86
CA SER A 99 -0.53 3.14 4.18
C SER A 99 0.17 4.44 3.79
N CYS A 100 -0.11 4.99 2.61
CA CYS A 100 0.48 6.24 2.18
C CYS A 100 0.03 7.43 3.05
N CYS A 101 -1.24 7.46 3.48
CA CYS A 101 -1.70 8.43 4.49
C CYS A 101 -0.89 8.33 5.81
N ILE A 102 -0.63 7.11 6.30
CA ILE A 102 0.21 6.90 7.49
C ILE A 102 1.64 7.43 7.25
N PHE A 103 2.23 7.14 6.08
CA PHE A 103 3.57 7.63 5.73
C PHE A 103 3.63 9.16 5.66
N VAL A 104 2.63 9.80 5.05
CA VAL A 104 2.50 11.27 5.02
C VAL A 104 2.40 11.82 6.44
N TYR A 105 1.58 11.22 7.31
CA TYR A 105 1.51 11.64 8.72
C TYR A 105 2.88 11.54 9.41
N CYS A 106 3.59 10.42 9.26
CA CYS A 106 4.93 10.24 9.83
C CYS A 106 5.93 11.30 9.34
N MET A 107 5.93 11.61 8.04
CA MET A 107 6.90 12.53 7.43
C MET A 107 6.64 14.01 7.73
N PHE A 108 5.38 14.40 7.94
CA PHE A 108 5.05 15.77 8.34
C PHE A 108 5.27 15.99 9.84
N GLU A 109 5.11 14.94 10.65
CA GLU A 109 5.24 15.01 12.10
C GLU A 109 6.63 14.57 12.62
N CYS A 110 7.60 14.27 11.75
CA CYS A 110 8.91 13.72 12.14
C CYS A 110 9.75 14.65 13.03
N PHE A 111 9.56 15.98 12.92
CA PHE A 111 10.25 16.99 13.75
C PHE A 111 9.41 17.51 14.92
N LYS A 112 8.25 16.90 15.19
CA LYS A 112 7.37 17.30 16.29
C LYS A 112 7.70 16.51 17.55
N THR A 113 7.39 17.12 18.70
CA THR A 113 7.64 16.51 20.01
C THR A 113 6.91 15.17 20.13
N LYS A 114 7.57 14.18 20.76
CA LYS A 114 7.12 12.77 20.91
C LYS A 114 5.71 12.55 21.48
N SER A 115 5.08 13.58 22.07
CA SER A 115 3.78 13.47 22.74
C SER A 115 2.67 14.33 22.12
N SER A 116 2.92 15.02 21.00
CA SER A 116 1.89 15.83 20.35
C SER A 116 1.25 15.05 19.19
N ILE A 117 -0.07 14.97 19.18
CA ILE A 117 -0.85 14.44 18.05
C ILE A 117 -1.42 15.61 17.26
N ASN A 118 -1.12 15.68 15.96
CA ASN A 118 -1.70 16.67 15.08
C ASN A 118 -3.07 16.20 14.56
N TYR A 119 -4.12 16.48 15.33
CA TYR A 119 -5.49 16.09 15.01
C TYR A 119 -5.99 16.69 13.70
N HIS A 120 -5.52 17.89 13.31
CA HIS A 120 -5.90 18.50 12.03
C HIS A 120 -5.39 17.68 10.84
N LEU A 121 -4.11 17.32 10.85
CA LEU A 121 -3.54 16.48 9.80
C LEU A 121 -4.16 15.08 9.80
N LEU A 122 -4.33 14.47 10.99
CA LEU A 122 -4.93 13.16 11.13
C LEU A 122 -6.35 13.13 10.56
N PHE A 123 -7.21 14.08 10.95
CA PHE A 123 -8.58 14.17 10.45
C PHE A 123 -8.63 14.40 8.94
N THR A 124 -7.74 15.24 8.41
CA THR A 124 -7.65 15.51 6.97
C THR A 124 -7.31 14.24 6.19
N LEU A 125 -6.34 13.45 6.64
CA LEU A 125 -5.92 12.21 5.98
C LEU A 125 -6.99 11.12 6.08
N VAL A 126 -7.67 11.01 7.23
CA VAL A 126 -8.80 10.08 7.41
C VAL A 126 -9.95 10.46 6.47
N LEU A 127 -10.34 11.74 6.43
CA LEU A 127 -11.39 12.23 5.56
C LEU A 127 -11.05 12.01 4.08
N PHE A 128 -9.81 12.31 3.68
CA PHE A 128 -9.32 12.03 2.33
C PHE A 128 -9.47 10.55 1.98
N SER A 129 -8.97 9.65 2.83
CA SER A 129 -9.06 8.21 2.56
C SER A 129 -10.50 7.71 2.47
N LEU A 130 -11.40 8.22 3.32
CA LEU A 130 -12.82 7.86 3.30
C LEU A 130 -13.50 8.31 2.00
N ILE A 131 -13.20 9.52 1.53
CA ILE A 131 -13.73 10.05 0.26
C ILE A 131 -13.24 9.19 -0.91
N VAL A 132 -11.93 8.92 -0.98
CA VAL A 132 -11.34 8.08 -2.04
C VAL A 132 -11.99 6.70 -2.05
N THR A 133 -12.08 6.03 -0.90
CA THR A 133 -12.71 4.70 -0.79
C THR A 133 -14.17 4.72 -1.23
N THR A 134 -14.94 5.71 -0.79
CA THR A 134 -16.38 5.81 -1.12
C THR A 134 -16.60 6.02 -2.62
N ILE A 135 -15.81 6.90 -3.24
CA ILE A 135 -15.90 7.14 -4.69
C ILE A 135 -15.45 5.88 -5.45
N TYR A 136 -14.34 5.27 -5.04
CA TYR A 136 -13.77 4.11 -5.71
C TYR A 136 -14.72 2.91 -5.73
N LEU A 137 -15.39 2.63 -4.60
CA LEU A 137 -16.38 1.55 -4.51
C LEU A 137 -17.60 1.76 -5.41
N LYS A 138 -17.95 3.01 -5.72
CA LYS A 138 -19.10 3.34 -6.58
C LYS A 138 -18.74 3.36 -8.07
N VAL A 139 -17.60 3.97 -8.40
CA VAL A 139 -17.21 4.25 -9.78
C VAL A 139 -16.39 3.11 -10.38
N LYS A 140 -15.61 2.39 -9.56
CA LYS A 140 -14.79 1.23 -9.97
C LYS A 140 -13.81 1.50 -11.11
N GLU A 141 -13.34 2.74 -11.23
CA GLU A 141 -12.39 3.17 -12.25
C GLU A 141 -10.96 3.17 -11.67
N PRO A 142 -10.07 2.25 -12.09
CA PRO A 142 -8.72 2.12 -11.51
C PRO A 142 -7.85 3.35 -11.73
N ILE A 143 -8.08 4.11 -12.81
CA ILE A 143 -7.36 5.38 -13.07
C ILE A 143 -7.62 6.40 -11.95
N PHE A 144 -8.84 6.45 -11.39
CA PHE A 144 -9.13 7.34 -10.27
C PHE A 144 -8.26 6.99 -9.07
N HIS A 145 -8.16 5.70 -8.71
CA HIS A 145 -7.28 5.24 -7.64
C HIS A 145 -5.82 5.63 -7.89
N GLN A 146 -5.29 5.37 -9.09
CA GLN A 146 -3.91 5.68 -9.47
C GLN A 146 -3.59 7.16 -9.31
N VAL A 147 -4.49 8.05 -9.73
CA VAL A 147 -4.31 9.51 -9.57
C VAL A 147 -4.31 9.91 -8.10
N MET A 148 -5.25 9.39 -7.30
CA MET A 148 -5.33 9.69 -5.86
C MET A 148 -4.10 9.19 -5.10
N TYR A 149 -3.65 7.97 -5.39
CA TYR A 149 -2.43 7.40 -4.83
C TYR A 149 -1.19 8.21 -5.27
N GLY A 150 -1.09 8.54 -6.56
CA GLY A 150 0.00 9.34 -7.11
C GLY A 150 0.14 10.71 -6.44
N MET A 151 -0.97 11.37 -6.10
CA MET A 151 -0.93 12.64 -5.35
C MET A 151 -0.36 12.47 -3.93
N LEU A 152 -0.73 11.41 -3.21
CA LEU A 152 -0.16 11.13 -1.88
C LEU A 152 1.34 10.84 -1.97
N VAL A 153 1.76 10.03 -2.95
CA VAL A 153 3.18 9.74 -3.21
C VAL A 153 3.94 11.01 -3.58
N PHE A 154 3.37 11.88 -4.41
CA PHE A 154 3.97 13.15 -4.78
C PHE A 154 4.19 14.06 -3.55
N ALA A 155 3.21 14.17 -2.66
CA ALA A 155 3.36 14.91 -1.41
C ALA A 155 4.46 14.31 -0.52
N LEU A 156 4.54 12.99 -0.44
CA LEU A 156 5.58 12.26 0.29
C LEU A 156 6.98 12.55 -0.28
N VAL A 157 7.13 12.52 -1.61
CA VAL A 157 8.39 12.82 -2.31
C VAL A 157 8.81 14.26 -2.07
N LEU A 158 7.91 15.24 -2.22
CA LEU A 158 8.22 16.65 -1.95
C LEU A 158 8.69 16.86 -0.51
N ARG A 159 8.02 16.21 0.46
CA ARG A 159 8.41 16.28 1.86
C ARG A 159 9.78 15.65 2.12
N SER A 160 10.08 14.50 1.49
CA SER A 160 11.39 13.86 1.56
C SER A 160 12.49 14.76 0.99
N ILE A 161 12.25 15.40 -0.17
CA ILE A 161 13.19 16.35 -0.78
C ILE A 161 13.45 17.51 0.18
N TYR A 162 12.40 18.13 0.73
CA TYR A 162 12.55 19.21 1.70
C TYR A 162 13.40 18.79 2.92
N ILE A 163 13.17 17.59 3.47
CA ILE A 163 13.93 17.10 4.61
C ILE A 163 15.41 16.97 4.26
N VAL A 164 15.74 16.33 3.14
CA VAL A 164 17.15 16.09 2.78
C VAL A 164 17.88 17.35 2.34
N THR A 165 17.19 18.33 1.73
CA THR A 165 17.85 19.55 1.22
C THR A 165 17.86 20.72 2.21
N CYS A 166 16.86 20.82 3.07
CA CYS A 166 16.65 22.03 3.90
C CYS A 166 16.81 21.78 5.39
N VAL A 167 16.77 20.52 5.85
CA VAL A 167 17.00 20.18 7.25
C VAL A 167 18.38 19.56 7.36
N SER A 168 19.38 20.37 7.77
CA SER A 168 20.75 19.88 7.98
C SER A 168 20.74 18.66 8.91
N PRO A 169 21.57 17.63 8.67
CA PRO A 169 21.66 16.44 9.51
C PRO A 169 21.99 16.73 10.99
N GLU A 170 22.51 17.92 11.28
CA GLU A 170 22.84 18.39 12.64
C GLU A 170 21.61 18.77 13.48
N SER A 171 20.48 19.10 12.84
CA SER A 171 19.25 19.52 13.54
C SER A 171 18.50 18.37 14.23
N CYS A 172 18.91 17.12 13.96
CA CYS A 172 18.28 15.91 14.52
C CYS A 172 19.05 15.30 15.71
N LEU A 173 20.19 15.87 16.10
CA LEU A 173 21.04 15.38 17.20
C LEU A 173 20.80 16.10 18.55
N TYR A 174 19.79 16.96 18.64
CA TYR A 174 19.43 17.69 19.86
C TYR A 174 17.95 17.56 20.19
#